data_AF-I3X1W0-F1
#
_entry.id   AF-I3X1W0-F1
#
_cell.length_a   1.000
_cell.length_b   1.000
_cell.length_c   1.000
_cell.angle_alpha   90.00
_cell.angle_beta   90.00
_cell.angle_gamma   90.00
#
_symmetry.space_group_name_H-M   'P 1'
#
loop_
_entity.id
_entity.type
_entity.pdbx_description
1 polymer ?
#
loop_
_entity_poly.entity_id
_entity_poly.type
_entity_poly.pdbx_seq_one_letter_code
_entity_poly.pdbx_strand_id
1 'polypeptide(L)'
;MRPSSPPLGKPLTASAGHHTIKGLFVGALGPEALAGVSLVMPLFLTVSAVGQGLGFGLATLLARHLGAGRHSAASAAASTVFAAAVPLGLAFALAVHLVIPFYLEGVFI
;
A
#
# COMPACT_ATOMS: atom_id res chain seq x y z
N MET A 1 14.91 -4.63 -34.33
CA MET A 1 14.57 -5.42 -33.12
C MET A 1 13.14 -5.07 -32.73
N ARG A 2 12.22 -6.04 -32.69
CA ARG A 2 10.83 -5.80 -32.24
C ARG A 2 10.83 -5.84 -30.70
N PRO A 3 10.37 -4.79 -29.99
CA PRO A 3 10.29 -4.86 -28.53
C PRO A 3 9.32 -5.98 -28.15
N SER A 4 9.79 -6.95 -27.34
CA SER A 4 8.91 -7.93 -26.70
C SER A 4 8.02 -7.16 -25.72
N SER A 5 6.70 -7.34 -25.81
CA SER A 5 5.78 -6.70 -24.89
C SER A 5 6.12 -7.13 -23.45
N PRO A 6 6.23 -6.18 -22.50
CA PRO A 6 6.52 -6.53 -21.12
C PRO A 6 5.41 -7.45 -20.59
N PRO A 7 5.74 -8.49 -19.80
CA PRO A 7 4.76 -9.45 -19.29
C PRO A 7 3.96 -8.84 -18.13
N LEU A 8 3.13 -7.84 -18.44
CA LEU A 8 2.23 -7.17 -17.49
C LEU A 8 1.17 -8.12 -16.93
N GLY A 9 0.88 -9.23 -17.62
CA GLY A 9 -0.16 -10.17 -17.24
C GLY A 9 0.09 -10.87 -15.89
N LYS A 10 1.33 -11.23 -15.58
CA LYS A 10 1.67 -11.99 -14.35
C LYS A 10 1.43 -11.21 -13.05
N PRO A 11 1.92 -9.96 -12.90
CA PRO A 11 1.67 -9.19 -11.68
C PRO A 11 0.18 -8.82 -11.50
N LEU A 12 -0.53 -8.52 -12.59
CA LEU A 12 -1.94 -8.16 -12.54
C LEU A 12 -2.82 -9.35 -12.15
N THR A 13 -2.55 -10.55 -12.68
CA THR A 13 -3.30 -11.76 -12.32
C THR A 13 -3.03 -12.20 -10.88
N ALA A 14 -1.78 -12.06 -10.40
CA ALA A 14 -1.45 -12.35 -9.01
C ALA A 14 -2.19 -11.42 -8.03
N SER A 15 -2.22 -10.11 -8.33
CA SER A 15 -2.95 -9.13 -7.51
C SER A 15 -4.46 -9.40 -7.51
N ALA A 16 -5.04 -9.67 -8.68
CA ALA A 16 -6.46 -10.00 -8.80
C ALA A 16 -6.82 -11.26 -8.00
N GLY A 17 -6.02 -12.32 -8.12
CA GLY A 17 -6.21 -13.55 -7.36
C GLY A 17 -6.16 -13.32 -5.85
N HIS A 18 -5.20 -12.51 -5.38
CA HIS A 18 -5.09 -12.16 -3.96
C HIS A 18 -6.34 -11.44 -3.44
N HIS A 19 -6.85 -10.44 -4.18
CA HIS A 19 -8.06 -9.72 -3.78
C HIS A 19 -9.30 -10.62 -3.77
N THR A 20 -9.45 -11.51 -4.77
CA THR A 20 -10.56 -12.46 -4.83
C THR A 20 -10.55 -13.42 -3.65
N ILE A 21 -9.40 -14.04 -3.35
CA ILE A 21 -9.27 -14.97 -2.22
C ILE A 21 -9.60 -14.28 -0.90
N LYS A 22 -9.11 -13.04 -0.71
CA LYS A 22 -9.42 -12.24 0.49
C LYS A 22 -10.92 -11.97 0.62
N GLY A 23 -11.58 -11.58 -0.48
CA GLY A 23 -13.02 -11.34 -0.50
C GLY A 23 -13.83 -12.58 -0.17
N LEU A 24 -13.50 -13.73 -0.76
CA LEU A 24 -14.15 -15.01 -0.47
C LEU A 24 -13.98 -15.42 0.99
N PHE A 25 -12.78 -15.28 1.54
CA PHE A 25 -12.50 -15.62 2.94
C PHE A 25 -13.32 -14.75 3.90
N VAL A 26 -13.31 -13.43 3.72
CA VAL A 26 -14.10 -12.52 4.56
C VAL A 26 -15.60 -12.78 4.40
N GLY A 27 -16.07 -13.03 3.17
CA GLY A 27 -17.47 -13.36 2.91
C GLY A 27 -17.92 -14.65 3.59
N ALA A 28 -17.04 -15.65 3.68
CA ALA A 28 -17.33 -16.90 4.38
C ALA A 28 -17.43 -16.75 5.91
N LEU A 29 -16.87 -15.68 6.49
CA LEU A 29 -16.97 -15.40 7.94
C LEU A 29 -18.32 -14.79 8.35
N GLY A 30 -19.18 -14.46 7.38
CA GLY A 30 -20.54 -13.96 7.62
C GLY A 30 -20.70 -12.44 7.47
N PRO A 31 -21.95 -11.94 7.59
CA PRO A 31 -22.30 -10.56 7.31
C PRO A 31 -21.62 -9.54 8.24
N GLU A 32 -21.43 -9.88 9.51
CA GLU A 32 -20.73 -9.00 10.49
C GLU A 32 -19.28 -8.73 10.08
N ALA A 33 -18.57 -9.74 9.57
CA ALA A 33 -17.19 -9.58 9.10
C ALA A 33 -17.12 -8.68 7.85
N LEU A 34 -18.07 -8.82 6.92
CA LEU A 34 -18.18 -7.96 5.74
C LEU A 34 -18.49 -6.50 6.10
N ALA A 35 -19.37 -6.28 7.09
CA ALA A 35 -19.69 -4.96 7.61
C ALA A 35 -18.45 -4.30 8.24
N GLY A 36 -17.73 -5.03 9.09
CA GLY A 36 -16.49 -4.55 9.70
C GLY A 36 -15.41 -4.17 8.68
N VAL A 37 -15.22 -4.98 7.63
CA VAL A 37 -14.24 -4.67 6.57
C VAL A 37 -14.65 -3.43 5.77
N SER A 38 -15.94 -3.28 5.46
CA SER A 38 -16.46 -2.11 4.76
C SER A 38 -16.27 -0.83 5.59
N LEU A 39 -16.46 -0.93 6.90
CA LEU A 39 -16.30 0.19 7.83
C LEU A 39 -14.85 0.68 7.90
N VAL A 40 -13.88 -0.24 7.94
CA VAL A 40 -12.44 0.08 8.05
C VAL A 40 -11.82 0.46 6.70
N MET A 41 -12.50 0.17 5.57
CA MET A 41 -11.93 0.38 4.23
C MET A 41 -11.41 1.80 3.96
N PRO A 42 -12.16 2.88 4.26
CA PRO A 42 -11.69 4.25 4.03
C PRO A 42 -10.38 4.57 4.75
N LEU A 43 -10.23 4.07 5.98
CA LEU A 43 -9.01 4.23 6.75
C LEU A 43 -7.85 3.46 6.13
N PHE A 44 -8.09 2.21 5.71
CA PHE A 44 -7.11 1.40 5.00
C PHE A 44 -6.66 2.05 3.68
N LEU A 45 -7.59 2.61 2.91
CA LEU A 45 -7.29 3.31 1.66
C LEU A 45 -6.42 4.54 1.89
N THR A 46 -6.67 5.29 2.96
CA THR A 46 -5.87 6.47 3.33
C THR A 46 -4.42 6.08 3.63
N VAL A 47 -4.20 5.08 4.48
CA VAL A 47 -2.85 4.56 4.79
C VAL A 47 -2.17 4.02 3.53
N SER A 48 -2.93 3.26 2.73
CA SER A 48 -2.44 2.67 1.48
C SER A 48 -2.04 3.74 0.46
N ALA A 49 -2.76 4.86 0.36
CA ALA A 49 -2.45 5.95 -0.56
C ALA A 49 -1.10 6.60 -0.22
N VAL A 50 -0.83 6.82 1.07
CA VAL A 50 0.46 7.40 1.52
C VAL A 50 1.62 6.44 1.26
N GLY A 51 1.44 5.16 1.61
CA GLY A 51 2.45 4.14 1.34
C GLY A 51 2.76 3.98 -0.15
N GLN A 52 1.72 3.93 -0.99
CA GLN A 52 1.88 3.86 -2.44
C GLN A 52 2.53 5.13 -3.00
N GLY A 53 2.15 6.32 -2.52
CA GLY A 53 2.76 7.58 -2.96
C GLY A 53 4.27 7.62 -2.70
N LEU A 54 4.71 7.20 -1.52
CA LEU A 54 6.13 7.09 -1.19
C LEU A 54 6.85 6.04 -2.03
N GLY A 55 6.22 4.88 -2.22
CA GLY A 55 6.77 3.80 -3.05
C GLY A 55 6.94 4.22 -4.51
N PHE A 56 5.92 4.85 -5.11
CA PHE A 56 5.97 5.35 -6.48
C PHE A 56 7.00 6.47 -6.62
N GLY A 57 7.04 7.42 -5.68
CA GLY A 57 8.02 8.50 -5.67
C GLY A 57 9.46 7.97 -5.62
N LEU A 58 9.74 7.01 -4.73
CA LEU A 58 11.04 6.36 -4.66
C LEU A 58 11.36 5.58 -5.95
N ALA A 59 10.42 4.81 -6.48
CA ALA A 59 10.63 4.05 -7.73
C ALA A 59 11.01 4.98 -8.89
N THR A 60 10.36 6.14 -9.03
CA THR A 60 10.70 7.15 -10.03
C THR A 60 12.10 7.73 -9.80
N LEU A 61 12.46 8.06 -8.55
CA LEU A 61 13.79 8.56 -8.20
C LEU A 61 14.89 7.53 -8.50
N LEU A 62 14.66 6.27 -8.13
CA LEU A 62 15.57 5.17 -8.42
C LEU A 62 15.74 4.96 -9.91
N ALA A 63 14.65 4.94 -10.68
CA ALA A 63 14.70 4.81 -12.13
C ALA A 63 15.57 5.91 -12.78
N ARG A 64 15.43 7.17 -12.31
CA ARG A 64 16.25 8.30 -12.79
C ARG A 64 17.72 8.15 -12.43
N HIS A 65 18.04 7.77 -11.19
CA HIS A 65 19.44 7.63 -10.76
C HIS A 65 20.12 6.42 -11.42
N LEU A 66 19.44 5.28 -11.49
CA LEU A 66 19.95 4.07 -12.12
C LEU A 66 20.08 4.25 -13.64
N GLY A 67 19.11 4.91 -14.29
CA GLY A 67 19.19 5.24 -15.71
C GLY A 67 20.35 6.18 -16.06
N ALA A 68 20.85 6.97 -15.09
CA ALA A 68 22.03 7.83 -15.24
C ALA A 68 23.33 7.17 -14.74
N GLY A 69 23.33 5.87 -14.41
CA GLY A 69 24.50 5.15 -13.86
C GLY A 69 24.91 5.56 -12.45
N ARG A 70 24.08 6.34 -11.74
CA ARG A 70 24.37 6.89 -10.40
C ARG A 70 23.96 5.93 -9.29
N HIS A 71 24.58 4.75 -9.23
CA HIS A 71 24.22 3.69 -8.27
C HIS A 71 24.34 4.11 -6.80
N SER A 72 25.38 4.88 -6.44
CA SER A 72 25.54 5.39 -5.06
C SER A 72 24.40 6.33 -4.66
N ALA A 73 23.98 7.22 -5.56
CA ALA A 73 22.85 8.12 -5.29
C ALA A 73 21.51 7.36 -5.19
N ALA A 74 21.31 6.33 -6.02
CA ALA A 74 20.14 5.45 -5.93
C ALA A 74 20.11 4.72 -4.57
N SER A 75 21.25 4.18 -4.14
CA SER A 75 21.37 3.47 -2.86
C SER A 75 21.13 4.40 -1.66
N ALA A 76 21.67 5.62 -1.69
CA ALA A 76 21.42 6.62 -0.67
C ALA A 76 19.93 6.97 -0.60
N ALA A 77 19.28 7.24 -1.74
CA ALA A 77 17.85 7.55 -1.80
C ALA A 77 16.98 6.40 -1.25
N ALA A 78 17.26 5.15 -1.63
CA ALA A 78 16.56 3.99 -1.11
C ALA A 78 16.71 3.88 0.42
N SER A 79 17.93 4.05 0.93
CA SER A 79 18.23 3.94 2.36
C SER A 79 17.52 5.02 3.17
N THR A 80 17.54 6.28 2.69
CA THR A 80 16.86 7.39 3.35
C THR A 80 15.34 7.18 3.38
N VAL A 81 14.73 6.79 2.27
CA VAL A 81 13.28 6.55 2.24
C VAL A 81 12.91 5.35 3.10
N PHE A 82 13.69 4.28 3.09
CA PHE A 82 13.45 3.12 3.95
C PHE A 82 13.55 3.49 5.45
N ALA A 83 14.58 4.25 5.83
CA ALA A 83 14.75 4.73 7.20
C ALA A 83 13.60 5.66 7.64
N ALA A 84 13.04 6.46 6.73
CA ALA A 84 11.89 7.31 7.00
C ALA A 84 10.55 6.55 7.00
N ALA A 85 10.44 5.46 6.24
CA ALA A 85 9.22 4.67 6.13
C ALA A 85 8.87 3.96 7.45
N VAL A 86 9.87 3.52 8.22
CA VAL A 86 9.66 2.86 9.52
C VAL A 86 8.97 3.77 10.55
N PRO A 87 9.51 4.96 10.91
CA PRO A 87 8.87 5.84 11.87
C PRO A 87 7.55 6.39 11.33
N LEU A 88 7.44 6.64 10.02
CA LEU A 88 6.18 7.09 9.43
C LEU A 88 5.10 6.00 9.51
N GLY A 89 5.45 4.74 9.26
CA GLY A 89 4.56 3.60 9.42
C GLY A 89 4.10 3.43 10.86
N LEU A 90 5.01 3.59 11.83
CA LEU A 90 4.67 3.54 13.24
C LEU A 90 3.73 4.69 13.65
N ALA A 91 4.00 5.91 13.17
CA ALA A 91 3.15 7.06 13.39
C ALA A 91 1.74 6.85 12.81
N PHE A 92 1.64 6.27 11.61
CA PHE A 92 0.35 5.91 11.01
C PHE A 92 -0.38 4.83 11.81
N ALA A 93 0.32 3.80 12.29
CA ALA A 93 -0.29 2.76 13.12
C ALA A 93 -0.86 3.35 14.43
N LEU A 94 -0.10 4.22 15.09
CA LEU A 94 -0.56 4.95 16.28
C LEU A 94 -1.75 5.86 15.97
N ALA A 95 -1.69 6.63 14.88
CA ALA A 95 -2.77 7.53 14.48
C ALA A 95 -4.06 6.75 14.19
N VAL A 96 -3.96 5.64 13.44
CA VAL A 96 -5.08 4.73 13.17
C VAL A 96 -5.67 4.20 14.47
N HIS A 97 -4.84 3.71 15.38
CA HIS A 97 -5.31 3.18 16.67
C HIS A 97 -6.07 4.23 17.51
N LEU A 98 -5.62 5.49 17.48
CA LEU A 98 -6.26 6.61 18.18
C LEU A 98 -7.56 7.06 17.49
N VAL A 99 -7.62 7.01 16.16
CA VAL A 99 -8.78 7.47 15.37
C VAL A 99 -9.89 6.44 15.34
N ILE A 100 -9.59 5.13 15.37
CA ILE A 100 -10.60 4.05 15.34
C ILE A 100 -11.74 4.25 16.34
N PRO A 101 -11.53 4.46 17.66
CA PRO A 101 -12.65 4.59 18.60
C PRO A 101 -13.58 5.75 18.23
N PHE A 102 -13.01 6.91 17.89
CA PHE A 102 -13.78 8.08 17.45
C PHE A 102 -14.52 7.85 16.13
N TYR A 103 -13.87 7.16 15.19
CA TYR A 103 -14.46 6.84 13.89
C TYR A 103 -15.61 5.85 14.01
N LEU A 104 -15.51 4.87 14.91
CA LEU A 104 -16.61 3.94 15.20
C LEU A 104 -17.76 4.69 15.85
N GLU A 105 -17.51 5.49 16.90
CA GLU A 105 -18.55 6.30 17.56
C GLU A 105 -19.27 7.22 16.56
N GLY A 106 -18.54 7.92 15.69
CA GLY A 106 -19.12 8.82 14.69
C GLY A 106 -19.94 8.15 13.58
N VAL A 107 -19.83 6.83 13.39
CA VAL A 107 -20.61 6.08 12.39
C VAL A 107 -21.90 5.49 12.97
N PHE A 108 -21.98 5.30 14.29
CA PHE A 108 -23.16 4.73 14.97
C PHE A 108 -24.09 5.78 15.59
N ILE A 109 -23.83 7.08 15.36
CA ILE A 109 -24.71 8.22 15.72
C ILE A 109 -25.41 8.71 14.45
#